data_AF-A0A7V2VJ21-F1
#
_entry.id   AF-A0A7V2VJ21-F1
#
_cell.length_a   1.000
_cell.length_b   1.000
_cell.length_c   1.000
_cell.angle_alpha   90.00
_cell.angle_beta   90.00
_cell.angle_gamma   90.00
#
_symmetry.space_group_name_H-M   'P 1'
#
loop_
_entity.id
_entity.type
_entity.pdbx_description
1 polymer ?
#
loop_
_entity_poly.entity_id
_entity_poly.type
_entity_poly.pdbx_seq_one_letter_code
_entity_poly.pdbx_strand_id
1 'polypeptide(L)'
;MTTIHRVDTSDPKDVERFVQFPFHLYRDCPQWVPPLVSSARKQLNREKNPFFRHSDAEFFLALQGKEVVGRIAVLEPRKRNAYRGTKGAYFFLFEVVEDIEVARALFAAAFEWARSRGLEEISGPSGFSPGDGLGTLIKGFEHRPAMGITYNYPYYDAFIKDSGFRKQTDYYSCYLPGTLELPERFQRIARRVMERRGFRILRFRSKRDLWEIAPKVVDAYNAAFTENRDFVPISGEDAKRLAKRLIDMTQPDLVKIVAKGDTIVGFLFGFPDVSAALQRCKGRLYPFGLPMILWEARRTKWINFNGAGILPQYQGLGANAVLYYEMYKTVRERGFLHADLVQINEQNMKMVQELEALGADPYKKHRIYEREL
;
A
#
# COMPACT_ATOMS: atom_id res chain seq x y z
N MET A 1 -30.65 -10.76 -14.56
CA MET A 1 -29.49 -11.22 -15.36
C MET A 1 -28.39 -10.20 -15.19
N THR A 2 -27.17 -10.65 -14.87
CA THR A 2 -26.00 -9.78 -14.75
C THR A 2 -25.42 -9.50 -16.13
N THR A 3 -25.15 -8.24 -16.45
CA THR A 3 -24.46 -7.84 -17.69
C THR A 3 -23.12 -7.18 -17.36
N ILE A 4 -22.10 -7.42 -18.18
CA ILE A 4 -20.80 -6.77 -18.05
C ILE A 4 -20.73 -5.57 -18.99
N HIS A 5 -20.43 -4.42 -18.41
CA HIS A 5 -20.27 -3.14 -19.10
C HIS A 5 -18.80 -2.71 -19.03
N ARG A 6 -18.16 -2.57 -20.19
CA ARG A 6 -16.81 -2.00 -20.29
C ARG A 6 -16.91 -0.48 -20.11
N VAL A 7 -16.17 0.05 -19.14
CA VAL A 7 -16.26 1.47 -18.79
C VAL A 7 -15.61 2.33 -19.87
N ASP A 8 -16.35 3.30 -20.39
CA ASP A 8 -15.78 4.35 -21.24
C ASP A 8 -15.08 5.40 -20.36
N THR A 9 -13.74 5.33 -20.31
CA THR A 9 -12.92 6.27 -19.54
C THR A 9 -12.98 7.72 -20.04
N SER A 10 -13.54 7.96 -21.22
CA SER A 10 -13.76 9.30 -21.78
C SER A 10 -15.12 9.90 -21.37
N ASP A 11 -16.09 9.08 -20.94
CA ASP A 11 -17.37 9.54 -20.40
C ASP A 11 -17.27 9.78 -18.88
N PRO A 12 -17.39 11.04 -18.40
CA PRO A 12 -17.36 11.34 -16.98
C PRO A 12 -18.44 10.63 -16.17
N LYS A 13 -19.61 10.33 -16.76
CA LYS A 13 -20.69 9.63 -16.05
C LYS A 13 -20.32 8.19 -15.79
N ASP A 14 -19.68 7.54 -16.75
CA ASP A 14 -19.31 6.14 -16.63
C ASP A 14 -18.13 5.93 -15.66
N VAL A 15 -17.15 6.84 -15.72
CA VAL A 15 -16.09 6.95 -14.71
C VAL A 15 -16.68 7.12 -13.31
N GLU A 16 -17.71 7.96 -13.17
CA GLU A 16 -18.34 8.19 -11.86
C GLU A 16 -19.07 6.95 -11.34
N ARG A 17 -19.75 6.19 -12.21
CA ARG A 17 -20.37 4.90 -11.82
C ARG A 17 -19.35 3.93 -11.26
N PHE A 18 -18.19 3.82 -11.91
CA PHE A 18 -17.09 2.97 -11.44
C PHE A 18 -16.52 3.46 -10.10
N VAL A 19 -16.29 4.78 -9.97
CA VAL A 19 -15.68 5.38 -8.77
C VAL A 19 -16.60 5.34 -7.55
N GLN A 20 -17.91 5.55 -7.73
CA GLN A 20 -18.86 5.64 -6.62
C GLN A 20 -19.32 4.27 -6.09
N PHE A 21 -19.21 3.20 -6.86
CA PHE A 21 -19.70 1.88 -6.43
C PHE A 21 -19.22 1.45 -5.02
N PRO A 22 -17.93 1.54 -4.64
CA PRO A 22 -17.48 1.21 -3.28
C PRO A 22 -18.09 2.12 -2.21
N PHE A 23 -18.32 3.40 -2.52
CA PHE A 23 -18.96 4.32 -1.59
C PHE A 23 -20.40 3.91 -1.28
N HIS A 24 -21.07 3.25 -2.23
CA HIS A 24 -22.38 2.65 -2.00
C HIS A 24 -22.27 1.32 -1.26
N LEU A 25 -21.37 0.43 -1.69
CA LEU A 25 -21.17 -0.91 -1.12
C LEU A 25 -20.78 -0.89 0.37
N TYR A 26 -19.94 0.07 0.76
CA TYR A 26 -19.40 0.18 2.11
C TYR A 26 -20.03 1.32 2.93
N ARG A 27 -21.16 1.89 2.49
CA ARG A 27 -21.78 3.06 3.14
C ARG A 27 -22.08 2.85 4.63
N ASP A 28 -22.40 1.61 5.00
CA ASP A 28 -22.78 1.18 6.34
C ASP A 28 -21.66 0.40 7.05
N CYS A 29 -20.45 0.36 6.47
CA CYS A 29 -19.28 -0.31 7.05
C CYS A 29 -18.41 0.68 7.84
N PRO A 30 -18.39 0.61 9.19
CA PRO A 30 -17.64 1.58 10.01
C PRO A 30 -16.12 1.45 9.89
N GLN A 31 -15.62 0.31 9.39
CA GLN A 31 -14.20 0.06 9.20
C GLN A 31 -13.71 0.56 7.85
N TRP A 32 -14.57 0.70 6.85
CA TRP A 32 -14.12 1.06 5.51
C TRP A 32 -13.56 2.48 5.47
N VAL A 33 -12.39 2.65 4.85
CA VAL A 33 -11.73 3.93 4.67
C VAL A 33 -11.75 4.26 3.17
N PRO A 34 -12.49 5.30 2.75
CA PRO A 34 -12.61 5.61 1.33
C PRO A 34 -11.29 6.13 0.76
N PRO A 35 -10.95 5.79 -0.51
CA PRO A 35 -9.89 6.49 -1.21
C PRO A 35 -10.29 7.94 -1.45
N LEU A 36 -9.31 8.80 -1.72
CA LEU A 36 -9.61 10.12 -2.26
C LEU A 36 -10.33 9.96 -3.61
N VAL A 37 -11.49 10.59 -3.76
CA VAL A 37 -12.29 10.52 -4.99
C VAL A 37 -11.48 11.02 -6.20
N SER A 38 -10.68 12.07 -6.01
CA SER A 38 -9.77 12.58 -7.05
C SER A 38 -8.70 11.57 -7.46
N SER A 39 -8.16 10.81 -6.51
CA SER A 39 -7.19 9.73 -6.80
C SER A 39 -7.85 8.56 -7.52
N ALA A 40 -9.05 8.17 -7.10
CA ALA A 40 -9.83 7.12 -7.77
C ALA A 40 -10.16 7.49 -9.22
N ARG A 41 -10.64 8.72 -9.48
CA ARG A 41 -10.85 9.23 -10.86
C ARG A 41 -9.56 9.28 -11.66
N LYS A 42 -8.45 9.69 -11.02
CA LYS A 42 -7.15 9.73 -11.69
C LYS A 42 -6.71 8.35 -12.16
N GLN A 43 -7.01 7.27 -11.42
CA GLN A 43 -6.65 5.91 -11.85
C GLN A 43 -7.24 5.54 -13.22
N LEU A 44 -8.46 5.99 -13.53
CA LEU A 44 -9.14 5.76 -14.81
C LEU A 44 -8.73 6.75 -15.91
N ASN A 45 -8.06 7.84 -15.57
CA ASN A 45 -7.70 8.87 -16.53
C ASN A 45 -6.42 8.48 -17.30
N ARG A 46 -6.62 8.04 -18.55
CA ARG A 46 -5.56 7.56 -19.45
C ARG A 46 -4.49 8.61 -19.76
N GLU A 47 -4.83 9.90 -19.73
CA GLU A 47 -3.88 10.99 -20.02
C GLU A 47 -3.06 11.40 -18.79
N LYS A 48 -3.67 11.42 -17.61
CA LYS A 48 -3.11 11.97 -16.38
C LYS A 48 -2.43 10.93 -15.48
N ASN A 49 -2.77 9.65 -15.62
CA ASN A 49 -2.15 8.59 -14.85
C ASN A 49 -0.87 8.08 -15.55
N PRO A 50 0.33 8.23 -14.93
CA PRO A 50 1.59 7.84 -15.55
C PRO A 50 1.68 6.38 -15.97
N PHE A 51 0.89 5.49 -15.35
CA PHE A 51 0.85 4.08 -15.71
C PHE A 51 0.58 3.87 -17.21
N PHE A 52 -0.32 4.67 -17.80
CA PHE A 52 -0.71 4.53 -19.21
C PHE A 52 0.34 5.02 -20.21
N ARG A 53 1.45 5.64 -19.76
CA ARG A 53 2.56 6.01 -20.66
C ARG A 53 3.31 4.80 -21.19
N HIS A 54 3.22 3.67 -20.49
CA HIS A 54 3.96 2.45 -20.83
C HIS A 54 3.12 1.19 -20.73
N SER A 55 2.02 1.21 -19.98
CA SER A 55 1.14 0.08 -19.71
C SER A 55 -0.28 0.37 -20.17
N ASP A 56 -1.16 -0.61 -20.08
CA ASP A 56 -2.58 -0.47 -20.42
C ASP A 56 -3.45 -1.12 -19.35
N ALA A 57 -4.71 -0.69 -19.26
CA ALA A 57 -5.67 -1.24 -18.33
C ALA A 57 -7.09 -1.15 -18.89
N GLU A 58 -7.98 -1.97 -18.37
CA GLU A 58 -9.40 -1.94 -18.66
C GLU A 58 -10.24 -2.05 -17.40
N PHE A 59 -11.42 -1.44 -17.45
CA PHE A 59 -12.33 -1.35 -16.31
C PHE A 59 -13.69 -1.90 -16.70
N PHE A 60 -14.23 -2.76 -15.85
CA PHE A 60 -15.54 -3.36 -16.06
C PHE A 60 -16.45 -3.09 -14.87
N LEU A 61 -17.73 -2.87 -15.17
CA LEU A 61 -18.83 -2.85 -14.22
C LEU A 61 -19.72 -4.06 -14.47
N ALA A 62 -20.21 -4.68 -13.40
CA ALA A 62 -21.31 -5.63 -13.46
C ALA A 62 -22.60 -4.91 -13.13
N LEU A 63 -23.62 -5.10 -13.97
CA LEU A 63 -24.91 -4.44 -13.85
C LEU A 63 -26.03 -5.46 -13.68
N GLN A 64 -26.97 -5.17 -12.79
CA GLN A 64 -28.26 -5.83 -12.73
C GLN A 64 -29.34 -4.78 -13.04
N GLY A 65 -29.80 -4.77 -14.29
CA GLY A 65 -30.59 -3.66 -14.81
C GLY A 65 -29.75 -2.38 -14.91
N LYS A 66 -30.11 -1.35 -14.16
CA LYS A 66 -29.36 -0.06 -14.09
C LYS A 66 -28.41 0.01 -12.90
N GLU A 67 -28.52 -0.91 -11.95
CA GLU A 67 -27.76 -0.91 -10.72
C GLU A 67 -26.36 -1.50 -10.95
N VAL A 68 -25.34 -0.85 -10.42
CA VAL A 68 -23.98 -1.38 -10.39
C VAL A 68 -23.86 -2.31 -9.19
N VAL A 69 -23.55 -3.57 -9.44
CA VAL A 69 -23.42 -4.64 -8.41
C VAL A 69 -21.99 -5.15 -8.26
N GLY A 70 -21.07 -4.68 -9.10
CA GLY A 70 -19.66 -4.98 -8.96
C GLY A 70 -18.80 -4.22 -9.96
N ARG A 71 -17.49 -4.24 -9.73
CA ARG A 71 -16.50 -3.64 -10.62
C ARG A 71 -15.17 -4.40 -10.54
N ILE A 72 -14.38 -4.32 -11.59
CA ILE A 72 -12.99 -4.82 -11.60
C ILE A 72 -12.15 -3.98 -12.56
N ALA A 73 -10.87 -3.78 -12.24
CA ALA A 73 -9.87 -3.32 -13.16
C ALA A 73 -8.93 -4.48 -13.51
N VAL A 74 -8.55 -4.60 -14.77
CA VAL A 74 -7.50 -5.51 -15.25
C VAL A 74 -6.41 -4.68 -15.90
N LEU A 75 -5.15 -4.97 -15.59
CA LEU A 75 -3.99 -4.15 -15.95
C LEU A 75 -2.94 -5.02 -16.63
N GLU A 76 -2.32 -4.51 -17.68
CA GLU A 76 -1.13 -5.07 -18.31
C GLU A 76 0.10 -4.27 -17.87
N PRO A 77 0.83 -4.68 -16.80
CA PRO A 77 1.99 -3.97 -16.30
C PRO A 77 3.24 -4.18 -17.20
N ARG A 78 3.26 -3.61 -18.40
CA ARG A 78 4.32 -3.85 -19.42
C ARG A 78 5.75 -3.63 -18.92
N LYS A 79 6.00 -2.63 -18.07
CA LYS A 79 7.34 -2.44 -17.46
C LYS A 79 7.77 -3.63 -16.60
N ARG A 80 6.85 -4.17 -15.79
CA ARG A 80 7.10 -5.37 -14.96
C ARG A 80 7.30 -6.59 -15.84
N ASN A 81 6.44 -6.77 -16.84
CA ASN A 81 6.52 -7.85 -17.81
C ASN A 81 7.88 -7.84 -18.54
N ALA A 82 8.31 -6.70 -19.06
CA ALA A 82 9.60 -6.54 -19.72
C ALA A 82 10.78 -6.79 -18.77
N TYR A 83 10.73 -6.25 -17.55
CA TYR A 83 11.80 -6.42 -16.56
C TYR A 83 11.95 -7.89 -16.10
N ARG A 84 10.84 -8.63 -15.99
CA ARG A 84 10.82 -10.02 -15.50
C ARG A 84 10.81 -11.07 -16.61
N GLY A 85 10.67 -10.68 -17.86
CA GLY A 85 10.48 -11.61 -18.98
C GLY A 85 9.18 -12.43 -18.86
N THR A 86 8.11 -11.81 -18.35
CA THR A 86 6.80 -12.47 -18.11
C THR A 86 5.70 -11.84 -18.96
N LYS A 87 4.57 -12.55 -19.13
CA LYS A 87 3.36 -12.03 -19.77
C LYS A 87 2.18 -12.04 -18.79
N GLY A 88 2.29 -11.26 -17.72
CA GLY A 88 1.27 -11.22 -16.67
C GLY A 88 0.29 -10.06 -16.80
N ALA A 89 -0.92 -10.27 -16.29
CA ALA A 89 -1.90 -9.25 -15.96
C ALA A 89 -1.97 -9.06 -14.44
N TYR A 90 -2.44 -7.88 -14.00
CA TYR A 90 -2.97 -7.69 -12.66
C TYR A 90 -4.48 -7.53 -12.68
N PHE A 91 -5.17 -7.99 -11.64
CA PHE A 91 -6.48 -7.45 -11.30
C PHE A 91 -6.36 -6.47 -10.12
N PHE A 92 -7.22 -5.45 -10.10
CA PHE A 92 -7.27 -4.46 -9.03
C PHE A 92 -8.66 -3.85 -8.92
N LEU A 93 -8.91 -3.07 -7.85
CA LEU A 93 -10.19 -2.41 -7.60
C LEU A 93 -11.43 -3.33 -7.67
N PHE A 94 -11.22 -4.64 -7.49
CA PHE A 94 -12.29 -5.62 -7.48
C PHE A 94 -13.18 -5.37 -6.27
N GLU A 95 -14.43 -5.02 -6.53
CA GLU A 95 -15.45 -4.81 -5.51
C GLU A 95 -16.74 -5.45 -6.03
N VAL A 96 -17.46 -6.14 -5.16
CA VAL A 96 -18.65 -6.89 -5.58
C VAL A 96 -19.60 -7.03 -4.40
N VAL A 97 -20.91 -7.00 -4.67
CA VAL A 97 -21.92 -7.42 -3.69
C VAL A 97 -21.72 -8.90 -3.31
N GLU A 98 -22.38 -9.39 -2.27
CA GLU A 98 -22.30 -10.80 -1.85
C GLU A 98 -23.06 -11.73 -2.82
N ASP A 99 -22.63 -11.75 -4.08
CA ASP A 99 -23.15 -12.58 -5.17
C ASP A 99 -21.98 -13.17 -5.96
N ILE A 100 -21.80 -14.49 -5.85
CA ILE A 100 -20.70 -15.21 -6.47
C ILE A 100 -20.77 -15.18 -8.01
N GLU A 101 -21.97 -15.15 -8.59
CA GLU A 101 -22.14 -15.15 -10.05
C GLU A 101 -21.70 -13.80 -10.64
N VAL A 102 -21.90 -12.70 -9.90
CA VAL A 102 -21.37 -11.39 -10.27
C VAL A 102 -19.83 -11.39 -10.24
N ALA A 103 -19.23 -12.01 -9.23
CA ALA A 103 -17.78 -12.15 -9.14
C ALA A 103 -17.21 -12.96 -10.32
N ARG A 104 -17.79 -14.13 -10.61
CA ARG A 104 -17.42 -14.98 -11.75
C ARG A 104 -17.49 -14.21 -13.08
N ALA A 105 -18.57 -13.46 -13.31
CA ALA A 105 -18.76 -12.70 -14.54
C ALA A 105 -17.70 -11.58 -14.71
N LEU A 106 -17.37 -10.86 -13.63
CA LEU A 106 -16.31 -9.84 -13.66
C LEU A 106 -14.94 -10.43 -13.95
N PHE A 107 -14.60 -11.55 -13.29
CA PHE A 107 -13.34 -12.24 -13.53
C PHE A 107 -13.26 -12.85 -14.93
N ALA A 108 -14.35 -13.42 -15.44
CA ALA A 108 -14.41 -13.91 -16.82
C ALA A 108 -14.06 -12.81 -17.83
N ALA A 109 -14.63 -11.61 -17.69
CA ALA A 109 -14.31 -10.47 -18.55
C ALA A 109 -12.85 -10.02 -18.42
N ALA A 110 -12.29 -10.04 -17.21
CA ALA A 110 -10.87 -9.75 -17.00
C ALA A 110 -9.95 -10.79 -17.66
N PHE A 111 -10.31 -12.08 -17.60
CA PHE A 111 -9.55 -13.16 -18.24
C PHE A 111 -9.62 -13.07 -19.76
N GLU A 112 -10.80 -12.83 -20.33
CA GLU A 112 -10.97 -12.63 -21.77
C GLU A 112 -10.13 -11.45 -22.27
N TRP A 113 -10.16 -10.33 -21.54
CA TRP A 113 -9.31 -9.18 -21.85
C TRP A 113 -7.83 -9.56 -21.82
N ALA A 114 -7.36 -10.25 -20.78
CA ALA A 114 -5.96 -10.63 -20.65
C ALA A 114 -5.51 -11.61 -21.75
N ARG A 115 -6.32 -12.65 -22.04
CA ARG A 115 -6.04 -13.63 -23.11
C ARG A 115 -6.02 -13.00 -24.49
N SER A 116 -6.92 -12.06 -24.77
CA SER A 116 -6.95 -11.34 -26.06
C SER A 116 -5.67 -10.55 -26.34
N ARG A 117 -4.88 -10.29 -25.29
CA ARG A 117 -3.59 -9.58 -25.35
C ARG A 117 -2.39 -10.52 -25.28
N GLY A 118 -2.60 -11.84 -25.29
CA GLY A 118 -1.53 -12.84 -25.19
C GLY A 118 -0.87 -12.89 -23.81
N LEU A 119 -1.57 -12.48 -22.76
CA LEU A 119 -1.12 -12.64 -21.37
C LEU A 119 -1.44 -14.06 -20.90
N GLU A 120 -0.53 -14.63 -20.11
CA GLU A 120 -0.48 -16.05 -19.74
C GLU A 120 -0.84 -16.26 -18.26
N GLU A 121 -0.72 -15.23 -17.42
CA GLU A 121 -1.05 -15.28 -15.99
C GLU A 121 -1.81 -14.02 -15.56
N ILE A 122 -2.57 -14.12 -14.48
CA ILE A 122 -3.19 -12.98 -13.80
C ILE A 122 -2.97 -13.09 -12.29
N SER A 123 -2.57 -11.99 -11.64
CA SER A 123 -2.36 -11.93 -10.19
C SER A 123 -2.92 -10.65 -9.58
N GLY A 124 -3.11 -10.62 -8.27
CA GLY A 124 -3.62 -9.43 -7.57
C GLY A 124 -4.42 -9.75 -6.31
N PRO A 125 -5.05 -8.75 -5.67
CA PRO A 125 -5.12 -7.35 -6.11
C PRO A 125 -3.77 -6.59 -6.09
N SER A 126 -3.35 -6.06 -7.25
CA SER A 126 -2.13 -5.23 -7.40
C SER A 126 -2.39 -3.99 -8.26
N GLY A 127 -2.00 -2.81 -7.76
CA GLY A 127 -2.41 -1.52 -8.31
C GLY A 127 -1.55 -0.92 -9.43
N PHE A 128 -1.75 0.39 -9.65
CA PHE A 128 -1.10 1.19 -10.70
C PHE A 128 0.29 1.69 -10.26
N SER A 129 0.58 1.65 -8.96
CA SER A 129 1.83 2.14 -8.36
C SER A 129 2.32 1.24 -7.23
N PRO A 130 3.65 1.11 -7.01
CA PRO A 130 4.21 0.29 -5.92
C PRO A 130 3.78 0.66 -4.49
N GLY A 131 3.09 1.78 -4.29
CA GLY A 131 2.55 2.18 -2.97
C GLY A 131 1.03 2.17 -2.90
N ASP A 132 0.35 1.54 -3.87
CA ASP A 132 -1.07 1.23 -3.74
C ASP A 132 -1.24 0.05 -2.79
N GLY A 133 -2.32 0.04 -1.98
CA GLY A 133 -2.57 -1.03 -1.04
C GLY A 133 -2.65 -2.40 -1.71
N LEU A 134 -1.92 -3.36 -1.14
CA LEU A 134 -1.82 -4.72 -1.68
C LEU A 134 -2.87 -5.67 -1.08
N GLY A 135 -3.43 -6.53 -1.91
CA GLY A 135 -4.15 -7.71 -1.46
C GLY A 135 -5.60 -7.49 -1.00
N THR A 136 -6.27 -8.62 -0.80
CA THR A 136 -7.62 -8.70 -0.23
C THR A 136 -7.54 -8.95 1.27
N LEU A 137 -8.31 -8.23 2.08
CA LEU A 137 -8.38 -8.47 3.53
C LEU A 137 -8.93 -9.87 3.82
N ILE A 138 -8.20 -10.67 4.62
CA ILE A 138 -8.57 -12.03 5.01
C ILE A 138 -8.58 -12.27 6.53
N LYS A 139 -8.05 -11.32 7.32
CA LYS A 139 -8.11 -11.30 8.80
C LYS A 139 -8.12 -9.84 9.27
N GLY A 140 -8.85 -9.54 10.34
CA GLY A 140 -8.90 -8.21 10.96
C GLY A 140 -10.04 -7.33 10.43
N PHE A 141 -11.19 -7.93 10.11
CA PHE A 141 -12.38 -7.25 9.58
C PHE A 141 -13.01 -6.27 10.59
N GLU A 142 -12.75 -6.47 11.87
CA GLU A 142 -13.16 -5.61 12.99
C GLU A 142 -12.33 -4.32 13.08
N HIS A 143 -11.18 -4.26 12.40
CA HIS A 143 -10.23 -3.17 12.48
C HIS A 143 -10.29 -2.24 11.27
N ARG A 144 -10.20 -0.94 11.52
CA ARG A 144 -10.02 0.07 10.48
C ARG A 144 -8.66 -0.17 9.78
N PRO A 145 -8.59 -0.16 8.43
CA PRO A 145 -7.33 -0.22 7.72
C PRO A 145 -6.54 1.08 7.94
N ALA A 146 -5.22 0.98 7.90
CA ALA A 146 -4.35 2.13 7.80
C ALA A 146 -4.61 2.88 6.49
N MET A 147 -4.32 4.17 6.46
CA MET A 147 -4.43 4.96 5.22
C MET A 147 -3.73 4.26 4.03
N GLY A 148 -4.49 4.05 2.96
CA GLY A 148 -4.00 3.46 1.71
C GLY A 148 -4.04 1.94 1.66
N ILE A 149 -4.39 1.27 2.77
CA ILE A 149 -4.57 -0.17 2.84
C ILE A 149 -6.03 -0.52 2.53
N THR A 150 -6.25 -1.60 1.77
CA THR A 150 -7.56 -2.06 1.35
C THR A 150 -8.36 -2.68 2.49
N TYR A 151 -9.68 -2.56 2.40
CA TYR A 151 -10.65 -3.30 3.21
C TYR A 151 -11.57 -4.06 2.26
N ASN A 152 -11.95 -5.28 2.63
CA ASN A 152 -12.88 -6.12 1.89
C ASN A 152 -13.79 -6.84 2.88
N TYR A 153 -15.01 -7.18 2.47
CA TYR A 153 -15.88 -8.03 3.28
C TYR A 153 -15.36 -9.49 3.31
N PRO A 154 -15.74 -10.29 4.33
CA PRO A 154 -15.22 -11.65 4.51
C PRO A 154 -15.40 -12.61 3.33
N TYR A 155 -16.44 -12.43 2.52
CA TYR A 155 -16.75 -13.31 1.38
C TYR A 155 -15.76 -13.18 0.21
N TYR A 156 -14.90 -12.15 0.16
CA TYR A 156 -14.03 -11.90 -0.99
C TYR A 156 -12.98 -13.01 -1.23
N ASP A 157 -12.40 -13.60 -0.17
CA ASP A 157 -11.42 -14.70 -0.33
C ASP A 157 -12.05 -15.92 -1.00
N ALA A 158 -13.29 -16.26 -0.62
CA ALA A 158 -14.03 -17.36 -1.25
C ALA A 158 -14.33 -17.06 -2.73
N PHE A 159 -14.76 -15.84 -3.04
CA PHE A 159 -15.14 -15.46 -4.41
C PHE A 159 -13.95 -15.45 -5.38
N ILE A 160 -12.80 -14.96 -4.91
CA ILE A 160 -11.57 -14.96 -5.70
C ILE A 160 -11.11 -16.41 -5.94
N LYS A 161 -11.09 -17.26 -4.90
CA LYS A 161 -10.71 -18.67 -5.03
C LYS A 161 -11.62 -19.45 -5.97
N ASP A 162 -12.92 -19.25 -5.85
CA ASP A 162 -13.93 -19.87 -6.72
C ASP A 162 -13.75 -19.47 -8.20
N SER A 163 -13.23 -18.28 -8.45
CA SER A 163 -12.85 -17.83 -9.81
C SER A 163 -11.53 -18.45 -10.32
N GLY A 164 -11.05 -19.53 -9.69
CA GLY A 164 -9.89 -20.33 -10.11
C GLY A 164 -8.53 -19.79 -9.63
N PHE A 165 -8.52 -18.85 -8.71
CA PHE A 165 -7.29 -18.31 -8.15
C PHE A 165 -6.76 -19.14 -6.99
N ARG A 166 -5.43 -19.26 -6.91
CA ARG A 166 -4.71 -19.80 -5.75
C ARG A 166 -4.04 -18.68 -4.96
N LYS A 167 -3.71 -18.94 -3.70
CA LYS A 167 -2.89 -18.02 -2.90
C LYS A 167 -1.53 -17.84 -3.60
N GLN A 168 -1.11 -16.58 -3.72
CA GLN A 168 0.25 -16.22 -4.11
C GLN A 168 1.10 -15.88 -2.89
N THR A 169 0.71 -14.86 -2.14
CA THR A 169 1.47 -14.39 -0.97
C THR A 169 0.55 -13.70 0.03
N ASP A 170 0.80 -13.87 1.32
CA ASP A 170 0.13 -13.13 2.39
C ASP A 170 1.00 -11.94 2.86
N TYR A 171 0.35 -10.87 3.29
CA TYR A 171 0.95 -9.69 3.91
C TYR A 171 0.35 -9.48 5.29
N TYR A 172 1.19 -9.32 6.30
CA TYR A 172 0.79 -9.11 7.68
C TYR A 172 0.93 -7.63 8.04
N SER A 173 -0.09 -7.07 8.70
CA SER A 173 0.06 -5.79 9.38
C SER A 173 0.06 -6.03 10.89
N CYS A 174 1.02 -5.42 11.59
CA CYS A 174 1.20 -5.59 13.02
C CYS A 174 0.80 -4.33 13.78
N TYR A 175 -0.05 -4.49 14.78
CA TYR A 175 -0.44 -3.43 15.70
C TYR A 175 0.57 -3.32 16.85
N LEU A 176 0.99 -2.10 17.16
CA LEU A 176 1.84 -1.81 18.32
C LEU A 176 1.13 -0.77 19.20
N PRO A 177 0.92 -1.06 20.50
CA PRO A 177 0.39 -0.07 21.42
C PRO A 177 1.46 0.97 21.79
N GLY A 178 1.08 2.23 22.01
CA GLY A 178 2.00 3.29 22.45
C GLY A 178 2.57 3.08 23.86
N THR A 179 1.99 2.14 24.62
CA THR A 179 2.49 1.66 25.91
C THR A 179 3.62 0.64 25.77
N LEU A 180 3.91 0.17 24.56
CA LEU A 180 5.01 -0.75 24.30
C LEU A 180 6.34 -0.11 24.73
N GLU A 181 7.07 -0.82 25.58
CA GLU A 181 8.40 -0.41 26.04
C GLU A 181 9.47 -1.19 25.27
N LEU A 182 10.35 -0.47 24.57
CA LEU A 182 11.40 -1.12 23.79
C LEU A 182 12.41 -1.78 24.74
N PRO A 183 12.66 -3.10 24.65
CA PRO A 183 13.51 -3.80 25.60
C PRO A 183 14.92 -3.19 25.70
N GLU A 184 15.48 -3.10 26.91
CA GLU A 184 16.80 -2.48 27.15
C GLU A 184 17.91 -3.07 26.27
N ARG A 185 17.81 -4.36 25.94
CA ARG A 185 18.73 -5.04 25.02
C ARG A 185 18.80 -4.33 23.66
N PHE A 186 17.66 -3.96 23.08
CA PHE A 186 17.62 -3.24 21.80
C PHE A 186 18.24 -1.86 21.92
N GLN A 187 17.94 -1.13 23.01
CA GLN A 187 18.52 0.19 23.26
C GLN A 187 20.05 0.13 23.42
N ARG A 188 20.57 -0.86 24.14
CA ARG A 188 22.02 -1.09 24.31
C ARG A 188 22.70 -1.44 22.98
N ILE A 189 22.08 -2.30 22.18
CA ILE A 189 22.60 -2.64 20.83
C ILE A 189 22.65 -1.40 19.96
N ALA A 190 21.56 -0.61 19.92
CA ALA A 190 21.50 0.62 19.14
C ALA A 190 22.63 1.58 19.50
N ARG A 191 22.82 1.88 20.80
CA ARG A 191 23.91 2.76 21.28
C ARG A 191 25.30 2.25 20.89
N ARG A 192 25.58 0.97 21.17
CA ARG A 192 26.88 0.36 20.86
C ARG A 192 27.18 0.32 19.36
N VAL A 193 26.17 0.06 18.53
CA VAL A 193 26.30 0.00 17.08
C VAL A 193 26.58 1.39 16.51
N MET A 194 25.91 2.44 17.00
CA MET A 194 26.20 3.82 16.61
C MET A 194 27.65 4.21 16.97
N GLU A 195 28.11 3.89 18.18
CA GLU A 195 29.47 4.20 18.65
C GLU A 195 30.56 3.44 17.89
N ARG A 196 30.38 2.12 17.66
CA ARG A 196 31.47 1.25 17.18
C ARG A 196 31.49 1.05 15.67
N ARG A 197 30.38 1.26 14.97
CA ARG A 197 30.26 0.93 13.53
C ARG A 197 30.17 2.15 12.62
N GLY A 198 30.28 3.35 13.19
CA GLY A 198 30.22 4.62 12.45
C GLY A 198 28.86 4.89 11.81
N PHE A 199 27.79 4.30 12.36
CA PHE A 199 26.43 4.57 11.91
C PHE A 199 25.97 5.91 12.51
N ARG A 200 25.49 6.79 11.64
CA ARG A 200 24.91 8.09 11.99
C ARG A 200 23.46 8.15 11.57
N ILE A 201 22.63 8.77 12.39
CA ILE A 201 21.24 9.06 12.05
C ILE A 201 21.19 10.42 11.36
N LEU A 202 20.60 10.48 10.17
CA LEU A 202 20.30 11.73 9.52
C LEU A 202 19.05 12.34 10.17
N ARG A 203 19.15 13.59 10.62
CA ARG A 203 18.04 14.34 11.21
C ARG A 203 17.54 15.38 10.22
N PHE A 204 16.23 15.46 10.06
CA PHE A 204 15.58 16.37 9.14
C PHE A 204 14.75 17.39 9.93
N ARG A 205 14.86 18.67 9.56
CA ARG A 205 14.10 19.78 10.14
C ARG A 205 12.95 20.20 9.24
N SER A 206 13.06 19.97 7.94
CA SER A 206 12.09 20.41 6.95
C SER A 206 11.81 19.35 5.88
N LYS A 207 10.69 19.52 5.16
CA LYS A 207 10.39 18.71 3.97
C LYS A 207 11.39 18.96 2.83
N ARG A 208 12.06 20.11 2.81
CA ARG A 208 13.13 20.40 1.84
C ARG A 208 14.34 19.48 2.08
N ASP A 209 14.69 19.24 3.33
CA ASP A 209 15.79 18.34 3.68
C ASP A 209 15.49 16.90 3.19
N LEU A 210 14.24 16.46 3.32
CA LEU A 210 13.77 15.17 2.78
C LEU A 210 13.87 15.13 1.25
N TRP A 211 13.55 16.24 0.59
CA TRP A 211 13.68 16.35 -0.87
C TRP A 211 15.12 16.26 -1.36
N GLU A 212 16.06 16.87 -0.63
CA GLU A 212 17.48 16.85 -0.97
C GLU A 212 18.09 15.44 -0.84
N ILE A 213 17.62 14.64 0.13
CA ILE A 213 18.10 13.25 0.32
C ILE A 213 17.33 12.22 -0.53
N ALA A 214 16.15 12.56 -1.06
CA ALA A 214 15.27 11.64 -1.76
C ALA A 214 15.95 10.81 -2.87
N PRO A 215 16.83 11.37 -3.73
CA PRO A 215 17.52 10.57 -4.75
C PRO A 215 18.33 9.41 -4.15
N LYS A 216 19.14 9.69 -3.11
CA LYS A 216 19.94 8.66 -2.42
C LYS A 216 19.07 7.59 -1.75
N VAL A 217 17.90 8.00 -1.25
CA VAL A 217 16.93 7.09 -0.63
C VAL A 217 16.30 6.17 -1.69
N VAL A 218 15.99 6.69 -2.88
CA VAL A 218 15.50 5.89 -4.01
C VAL A 218 16.55 4.85 -4.42
N ASP A 219 17.82 5.24 -4.49
CA ASP A 219 18.91 4.30 -4.78
C ASP A 219 18.98 3.19 -3.72
N ALA A 220 18.91 3.56 -2.44
CA ALA A 220 18.90 2.60 -1.33
C ALA A 220 17.65 1.70 -1.35
N TYR A 221 16.48 2.24 -1.68
CA TYR A 221 15.25 1.47 -1.85
C TYR A 221 15.39 0.45 -2.98
N ASN A 222 15.88 0.89 -4.14
CA ASN A 222 16.06 0.01 -5.29
C ASN A 222 17.06 -1.12 -5.00
N ALA A 223 18.10 -0.85 -4.21
CA ALA A 223 19.06 -1.86 -3.79
C ALA A 223 18.56 -2.79 -2.66
N ALA A 224 17.62 -2.32 -1.83
CA ALA A 224 17.10 -3.10 -0.70
C ALA A 224 16.00 -4.10 -1.09
N PHE A 225 15.27 -3.85 -2.19
CA PHE A 225 14.08 -4.62 -2.56
C PHE A 225 14.22 -5.42 -3.87
N THR A 226 15.43 -5.60 -4.39
CA THR A 226 15.69 -6.36 -5.63
C THR A 226 15.13 -7.79 -5.60
N GLU A 227 15.12 -8.42 -4.43
CA GLU A 227 14.65 -9.80 -4.22
C GLU A 227 13.12 -9.92 -4.14
N ASN A 228 12.38 -8.81 -3.97
CA ASN A 228 10.92 -8.86 -3.93
C ASN A 228 10.35 -9.25 -5.29
N ARG A 229 9.39 -10.19 -5.31
CA ARG A 229 8.80 -10.78 -6.54
C ARG A 229 8.29 -9.73 -7.54
N ASP A 230 7.49 -8.77 -7.08
CA ASP A 230 6.89 -7.73 -7.95
C ASP A 230 7.70 -6.43 -7.97
N PHE A 231 8.93 -6.43 -7.44
CA PHE A 231 9.79 -5.26 -7.52
C PHE A 231 10.16 -4.95 -8.97
N VAL A 232 9.98 -3.67 -9.31
CA VAL A 232 10.49 -3.05 -10.53
C VAL A 232 11.29 -1.83 -10.07
N PRO A 233 12.54 -1.67 -10.51
CA PRO A 233 13.34 -0.50 -10.17
C PRO A 233 12.60 0.80 -10.47
N ILE A 234 12.57 1.70 -9.50
CA ILE A 234 11.92 3.01 -9.64
C ILE A 234 12.97 4.00 -10.10
N SER A 235 12.75 4.63 -11.25
CA SER A 235 13.73 5.55 -11.85
C SER A 235 13.08 6.82 -12.42
N GLY A 236 13.92 7.81 -12.69
CA GLY A 236 13.55 9.03 -13.39
C GLY A 236 12.35 9.76 -12.77
N GLU A 237 11.33 10.03 -13.58
CA GLU A 237 10.14 10.75 -13.12
C GLU A 237 9.25 9.94 -12.16
N ASP A 238 9.23 8.61 -12.27
CA ASP A 238 8.44 7.76 -11.37
C ASP A 238 8.97 7.87 -9.94
N ALA A 239 10.31 7.91 -9.79
CA ALA A 239 10.97 8.14 -8.52
C ALA A 239 10.62 9.51 -7.92
N LYS A 240 10.71 10.59 -8.73
CA LYS A 240 10.36 11.95 -8.29
C LYS A 240 8.89 12.05 -7.85
N ARG A 241 7.96 11.41 -8.57
CA ARG A 241 6.54 11.40 -8.21
C ARG A 241 6.26 10.63 -6.93
N LEU A 242 6.88 9.46 -6.76
CA LEU A 242 6.74 8.68 -5.54
C LEU A 242 7.31 9.44 -4.34
N ALA A 243 8.52 10.00 -4.47
CA ALA A 243 9.15 10.83 -3.45
C ALA A 243 8.26 12.02 -3.06
N LYS A 244 7.69 12.74 -4.05
CA LYS A 244 6.73 13.82 -3.79
C LYS A 244 5.57 13.36 -2.94
N ARG A 245 4.93 12.25 -3.32
CA ARG A 245 3.76 11.72 -2.62
C ARG A 245 4.10 11.37 -1.17
N LEU A 246 5.22 10.67 -0.95
CA LEU A 246 5.65 10.28 0.40
C LEU A 246 6.01 11.50 1.26
N ILE A 247 6.75 12.47 0.71
CA ILE A 247 7.15 13.70 1.41
C ILE A 247 5.92 14.55 1.75
N ASP A 248 4.92 14.62 0.86
CA ASP A 248 3.68 15.34 1.11
C ASP A 248 2.88 14.73 2.27
N MET A 249 2.95 13.40 2.44
CA MET A 249 2.19 12.66 3.46
C MET A 249 2.91 12.50 4.81
N THR A 250 4.25 12.62 4.85
CA THR A 250 5.03 12.44 6.09
C THR A 250 5.39 13.77 6.77
N GLN A 251 6.01 13.66 7.94
CA GLN A 251 6.64 14.77 8.68
C GLN A 251 8.14 14.47 8.86
N PRO A 252 9.03 15.48 8.85
CA PRO A 252 10.49 15.26 8.84
C PRO A 252 11.01 14.38 9.98
N ASP A 253 10.44 14.51 11.17
CA ASP A 253 10.81 13.72 12.34
C ASP A 253 10.33 12.26 12.28
N LEU A 254 9.33 11.95 11.44
CA LEU A 254 8.83 10.59 11.23
C LEU A 254 9.62 9.81 10.16
N VAL A 255 10.65 10.41 9.58
CA VAL A 255 11.57 9.75 8.65
C VAL A 255 12.88 9.50 9.37
N LYS A 256 13.25 8.22 9.52
CA LYS A 256 14.55 7.83 10.07
C LYS A 256 15.42 7.26 8.97
N ILE A 257 16.62 7.82 8.81
CA ILE A 257 17.62 7.33 7.87
C ILE A 257 18.92 7.12 8.63
N VAL A 258 19.48 5.91 8.49
CA VAL A 258 20.81 5.56 9.01
C VAL A 258 21.79 5.59 7.85
N ALA A 259 22.92 6.28 8.05
CA ALA A 259 24.00 6.37 7.08
C ALA A 259 25.32 5.87 7.69
N LYS A 260 26.23 5.42 6.83
CA LYS A 260 27.64 5.15 7.15
C LYS A 260 28.49 5.87 6.10
N GLY A 261 29.21 6.92 6.51
CA GLY A 261 29.81 7.86 5.56
C GLY A 261 28.73 8.52 4.69
N ASP A 262 28.87 8.41 3.37
CA ASP A 262 27.91 8.92 2.37
C ASP A 262 26.86 7.91 1.92
N THR A 263 26.97 6.65 2.36
CA THR A 263 26.04 5.58 2.01
C THR A 263 24.85 5.56 2.96
N ILE A 264 23.63 5.56 2.40
CA ILE A 264 22.41 5.29 3.16
C ILE A 264 22.34 3.78 3.42
N VAL A 265 22.40 3.41 4.69
CA VAL A 265 22.41 2.02 5.16
C VAL A 265 20.98 1.48 5.29
N GLY A 266 20.06 2.31 5.76
CA GLY A 266 18.67 1.93 5.92
C GLY A 266 17.76 3.11 6.21
N PHE A 267 16.47 2.88 6.06
CA PHE A 267 15.43 3.87 6.22
C PHE A 267 14.19 3.27 6.87
N LEU A 268 13.41 4.11 7.54
CA LEU A 268 12.12 3.80 8.14
C LEU A 268 11.22 5.02 8.02
N PHE A 269 10.08 4.87 7.34
CA PHE A 269 9.10 5.95 7.11
C PHE A 269 7.85 5.73 7.94
N GLY A 270 7.55 6.72 8.79
CA GLY A 270 6.27 6.87 9.47
C GLY A 270 5.38 7.91 8.81
N PHE A 271 4.08 7.68 8.86
CA PHE A 271 3.05 8.58 8.35
C PHE A 271 1.99 8.76 9.43
N PRO A 272 1.56 10.00 9.73
CA PRO A 272 0.38 10.21 10.55
C PRO A 272 -0.83 9.57 9.86
N ASP A 273 -1.60 8.77 10.59
CA ASP A 273 -2.80 8.17 10.02
C ASP A 273 -3.93 9.21 9.96
N VAL A 274 -4.47 9.41 8.75
CA VAL A 274 -5.60 10.31 8.49
C VAL A 274 -6.86 9.54 8.07
N SER A 275 -6.89 8.22 8.27
CA SER A 275 -8.01 7.37 7.84
C SER A 275 -9.34 7.80 8.48
N ALA A 276 -9.31 8.25 9.74
CA ALA A 276 -10.46 8.83 10.44
C ALA A 276 -11.05 10.05 9.71
N ALA A 277 -10.19 10.94 9.21
CA ALA A 277 -10.63 12.11 8.45
C ALA A 277 -11.16 11.71 7.08
N LEU A 278 -10.55 10.73 6.42
CA LEU A 278 -11.03 10.19 5.15
C LEU A 278 -12.45 9.61 5.28
N GLN A 279 -12.74 8.88 6.35
CA GLN A 279 -14.09 8.40 6.65
C GLN A 279 -15.09 9.55 6.80
N ARG A 280 -14.75 10.55 7.64
CA ARG A 280 -15.61 11.72 7.90
C ARG A 280 -15.88 12.56 6.65
N CYS A 281 -14.89 12.76 5.79
CA CYS A 281 -15.03 13.54 4.55
C CYS A 281 -15.47 12.70 3.34
N LYS A 282 -15.66 11.39 3.51
CA LYS A 282 -16.01 10.44 2.44
C LYS A 282 -15.05 10.56 1.24
N GLY A 283 -13.75 10.72 1.51
CA GLY A 283 -12.72 10.86 0.48
C GLY A 283 -12.80 12.13 -0.39
N ARG A 284 -13.69 13.09 -0.09
CA ARG A 284 -13.85 14.34 -0.85
C ARG A 284 -12.98 15.43 -0.24
N LEU A 285 -12.11 16.05 -1.05
CA LEU A 285 -11.23 17.13 -0.58
C LEU A 285 -11.95 18.45 -0.35
N TYR A 286 -12.97 18.76 -1.17
CA TYR A 286 -13.65 20.06 -1.15
C TYR A 286 -15.14 19.90 -0.79
N PRO A 287 -15.74 20.91 -0.13
CA PRO A 287 -15.09 22.16 0.31
C PRO A 287 -14.25 22.00 1.60
N PHE A 288 -14.53 21.03 2.48
CA PHE A 288 -13.96 20.97 3.83
C PHE A 288 -13.04 19.77 4.14
N GLY A 289 -12.89 18.82 3.22
CA GLY A 289 -12.13 17.60 3.50
C GLY A 289 -10.62 17.81 3.61
N LEU A 290 -10.04 18.70 2.81
CA LEU A 290 -8.61 19.01 2.86
C LEU A 290 -8.22 19.61 4.22
N PRO A 291 -8.89 20.68 4.73
CA PRO A 291 -8.66 21.15 6.09
C PRO A 291 -8.82 20.06 7.15
N MET A 292 -9.82 19.17 7.01
CA MET A 292 -10.05 18.07 7.95
C MET A 292 -8.89 17.07 7.97
N ILE A 293 -8.39 16.67 6.80
CA ILE A 293 -7.25 15.75 6.65
C ILE A 293 -5.96 16.39 7.22
N LEU A 294 -5.69 17.66 6.88
CA LEU A 294 -4.51 18.37 7.36
C LEU A 294 -4.54 18.58 8.88
N TRP A 295 -5.73 18.80 9.45
CA TRP A 295 -5.91 18.91 10.89
C TRP A 295 -5.72 17.56 11.58
N GLU A 296 -6.28 16.47 11.01
CA GLU A 296 -6.10 15.11 11.51
C GLU A 296 -4.63 14.69 11.51
N ALA A 297 -3.90 14.98 10.42
CA ALA A 297 -2.48 14.67 10.28
C ALA A 297 -1.59 15.29 11.39
N ARG A 298 -2.06 16.37 12.03
CA ARG A 298 -1.34 17.03 13.13
C ARG A 298 -1.68 16.50 14.52
N ARG A 299 -2.87 15.94 14.71
CA ARG A 299 -3.42 15.59 16.03
C ARG A 299 -3.64 14.09 16.26
N THR A 300 -3.64 13.31 15.18
CA THR A 300 -3.89 11.87 15.22
C THR A 300 -2.98 11.19 16.22
N LYS A 301 -3.54 10.21 16.94
CA LYS A 301 -2.80 9.34 17.87
C LYS A 301 -2.33 8.05 17.21
N TRP A 302 -2.55 7.92 15.90
CA TRP A 302 -2.17 6.79 15.08
C TRP A 302 -1.00 7.16 14.16
N ILE A 303 -0.01 6.27 14.08
CA ILE A 303 1.10 6.33 13.11
C ILE A 303 1.16 5.04 12.31
N ASN A 304 1.30 5.16 10.99
CA ASN A 304 1.49 4.03 10.09
C ASN A 304 2.94 4.00 9.62
N PHE A 305 3.60 2.86 9.76
CA PHE A 305 4.92 2.62 9.22
C PHE A 305 4.78 1.87 7.91
N ASN A 306 5.15 2.53 6.81
CA ASN A 306 5.10 1.96 5.47
C ASN A 306 6.40 2.30 4.74
N GLY A 307 7.24 1.30 4.50
CA GLY A 307 8.58 1.49 3.94
C GLY A 307 9.64 1.50 5.03
N ALA A 308 10.17 0.30 5.31
CA ALA A 308 11.37 0.07 6.09
C ALA A 308 12.31 -0.82 5.29
N GLY A 309 13.58 -0.47 5.22
CA GLY A 309 14.55 -1.23 4.44
C GLY A 309 15.97 -1.03 4.94
N ILE A 310 16.76 -2.09 4.84
CA ILE A 310 18.21 -2.06 5.09
C ILE A 310 18.88 -2.69 3.88
N LEU A 311 19.93 -2.03 3.39
CA LEU A 311 20.78 -2.57 2.33
C LEU A 311 21.29 -3.98 2.70
N PRO A 312 21.25 -4.97 1.79
CA PRO A 312 21.60 -6.36 2.09
C PRO A 312 22.93 -6.53 2.84
N GLN A 313 23.98 -5.83 2.40
CA GLN A 313 25.31 -5.87 3.03
C GLN A 313 25.38 -5.34 4.48
N TYR A 314 24.33 -4.68 4.97
CA TYR A 314 24.23 -4.15 6.33
C TYR A 314 23.17 -4.85 7.18
N GLN A 315 22.50 -5.87 6.65
CA GLN A 315 21.57 -6.70 7.42
C GLN A 315 22.33 -7.50 8.50
N GLY A 316 21.71 -7.73 9.66
CA GLY A 316 22.35 -8.37 10.81
C GLY A 316 23.42 -7.53 11.52
N LEU A 317 23.77 -6.34 11.00
CA LEU A 317 24.80 -5.47 11.60
C LEU A 317 24.27 -4.50 12.66
N GLY A 318 22.99 -4.62 13.03
CA GLY A 318 22.34 -3.82 14.08
C GLY A 318 21.71 -2.50 13.62
N ALA A 319 21.68 -2.21 12.31
CA ALA A 319 21.03 -1.01 11.78
C ALA A 319 19.51 -0.97 12.05
N ASN A 320 18.83 -2.12 12.09
CA ASN A 320 17.41 -2.22 12.48
C ASN A 320 17.19 -1.70 13.90
N ALA A 321 18.05 -2.10 14.85
CA ALA A 321 17.96 -1.66 16.23
C ALA A 321 18.11 -0.14 16.36
N VAL A 322 18.99 0.48 15.56
CA VAL A 322 19.15 1.94 15.51
C VAL A 322 17.87 2.62 14.98
N LEU A 323 17.32 2.14 13.87
CA LEU A 323 16.08 2.67 13.30
C LEU A 323 14.90 2.55 14.28
N TYR A 324 14.71 1.38 14.88
CA TYR A 324 13.63 1.12 15.83
C TYR A 324 13.79 1.97 17.10
N TYR A 325 15.00 2.10 17.63
CA TYR A 325 15.25 2.93 18.81
C TYR A 325 14.98 4.41 18.56
N GLU A 326 15.44 4.96 17.43
CA GLU A 326 15.15 6.35 17.09
C GLU A 326 13.68 6.61 16.82
N MET A 327 12.99 5.66 16.17
CA MET A 327 11.56 5.80 15.94
C MET A 327 10.77 5.70 17.24
N TYR A 328 11.11 4.76 18.12
CA TYR A 328 10.50 4.61 19.43
C TYR A 328 10.57 5.92 20.24
N LYS A 329 11.72 6.60 20.26
CA LYS A 329 11.84 7.92 20.92
C LYS A 329 10.84 8.93 20.34
N THR A 330 10.77 9.05 19.02
CA THR A 330 9.84 9.99 18.36
C THR A 330 8.38 9.63 18.60
N VAL A 331 8.04 8.33 18.62
CA VAL A 331 6.69 7.86 18.95
C VAL A 331 6.27 8.31 20.35
N ARG A 332 7.18 8.19 21.33
CA ARG A 332 6.97 8.62 22.72
C ARG A 332 6.91 10.14 22.86
N GLU A 333 7.84 10.86 22.26
CA GLU A 333 7.90 12.34 22.28
C GLU A 333 6.63 12.96 21.68
N ARG A 334 6.09 12.37 20.60
CA ARG A 334 4.84 12.82 19.96
C ARG A 334 3.59 12.34 20.69
N GLY A 335 3.71 11.38 21.60
CA GLY A 335 2.58 10.77 22.31
C GLY A 335 1.59 10.10 21.37
N PHE A 336 2.08 9.33 20.38
CA PHE A 336 1.24 8.42 19.61
C PHE A 336 0.83 7.24 20.51
N LEU A 337 -0.43 6.82 20.39
CA LEU A 337 -1.02 5.74 21.21
C LEU A 337 -1.15 4.43 20.44
N HIS A 338 -1.12 4.50 19.11
CA HIS A 338 -1.34 3.36 18.23
C HIS A 338 -0.36 3.43 17.05
N ALA A 339 0.24 2.30 16.72
CA ALA A 339 1.12 2.16 15.58
C ALA A 339 0.70 0.96 14.72
N ASP A 340 0.74 1.16 13.41
CA ASP A 340 0.44 0.15 12.41
C ASP A 340 1.69 -0.08 11.56
N LEU A 341 2.36 -1.22 11.72
CA LEU A 341 3.39 -1.65 10.76
C LEU A 341 2.68 -2.39 9.64
N VAL A 342 2.56 -1.78 8.47
CA VAL A 342 1.67 -2.28 7.42
C VAL A 342 2.40 -3.15 6.40
N GLN A 343 1.69 -4.20 5.96
CA GLN A 343 2.04 -5.03 4.78
C GLN A 343 3.48 -5.57 4.76
N ILE A 344 3.86 -6.28 5.84
CA ILE A 344 5.06 -7.12 5.87
C ILE A 344 4.77 -8.39 5.07
N ASN A 345 5.53 -8.63 4.01
CA ASN A 345 5.39 -9.84 3.20
C ASN A 345 5.68 -11.10 4.03
N GLU A 346 4.91 -12.18 3.84
CA GLU A 346 5.10 -13.45 4.54
C GLU A 346 6.48 -14.08 4.32
N GLN A 347 7.19 -13.75 3.23
CA GLN A 347 8.57 -14.19 3.03
C GLN A 347 9.52 -13.59 4.08
N ASN A 348 9.13 -12.50 4.73
CA ASN A 348 9.86 -11.87 5.83
C ASN A 348 9.23 -12.20 7.20
N MET A 349 8.84 -13.48 7.43
CA MET A 349 8.29 -13.94 8.72
C MET A 349 9.21 -13.64 9.90
N LYS A 350 10.52 -13.57 9.68
CA LYS A 350 11.47 -13.21 10.74
C LYS A 350 11.17 -11.83 11.33
N MET A 351 10.83 -10.85 10.50
CA MET A 351 10.43 -9.53 10.98
C MET A 351 9.13 -9.57 11.76
N VAL A 352 8.14 -10.38 11.32
CA VAL A 352 6.88 -10.56 12.06
C VAL A 352 7.15 -11.15 13.45
N GLN A 353 7.95 -12.21 13.54
CA GLN A 353 8.33 -12.84 14.81
C GLN A 353 9.13 -11.90 15.73
N GLU A 354 10.04 -11.10 15.16
CA GLU A 354 10.77 -10.07 15.91
C GLU A 354 9.82 -9.02 16.50
N LEU A 355 8.77 -8.63 15.76
CA LEU A 355 7.76 -7.69 16.23
C LEU A 355 6.84 -8.31 17.29
N GLU A 356 6.41 -9.55 17.11
CA GLU A 356 5.64 -10.29 18.13
C GLU A 356 6.42 -10.40 19.45
N ALA A 357 7.72 -10.69 19.37
CA ALA A 357 8.60 -10.71 20.54
C ALA A 357 8.76 -9.33 21.22
N LEU A 358 8.48 -8.24 20.49
CA LEU A 358 8.42 -6.88 21.02
C LEU A 358 7.04 -6.51 21.57
N GLY A 359 6.04 -7.40 21.48
CA GLY A 359 4.67 -7.17 21.92
C GLY A 359 3.76 -6.59 20.84
N ALA A 360 4.13 -6.69 19.57
CA ALA A 360 3.23 -6.37 18.46
C ALA A 360 2.25 -7.52 18.20
N ASP A 361 1.05 -7.19 17.72
CA ASP A 361 0.02 -8.16 17.35
C ASP A 361 -0.20 -8.18 15.82
N PRO A 362 0.08 -9.29 15.11
CA PRO A 362 -0.27 -9.47 13.70
C PRO A 362 -1.78 -9.68 13.53
N TYR A 363 -2.53 -8.60 13.73
CA TYR A 363 -3.98 -8.57 13.77
C TYR A 363 -4.66 -8.49 12.40
N LYS A 364 -3.98 -7.97 11.36
CA LYS A 364 -4.51 -7.87 9.99
C LYS A 364 -3.69 -8.71 9.01
N LYS A 365 -4.37 -9.35 8.07
CA LYS A 365 -3.74 -10.12 6.99
C LYS A 365 -4.42 -9.83 5.66
N HIS A 366 -3.61 -9.56 4.64
CA HIS A 366 -4.02 -9.36 3.26
C HIS A 366 -3.44 -10.46 2.38
N ARG A 367 -4.14 -10.87 1.33
CA ARG A 367 -3.68 -11.91 0.40
C ARG A 367 -3.64 -11.42 -1.03
N ILE A 368 -2.54 -11.69 -1.70
CA ILE A 368 -2.43 -11.68 -3.16
C ILE A 368 -2.68 -13.10 -3.67
N TYR A 369 -3.34 -13.17 -4.82
CA TYR A 369 -3.68 -14.39 -5.51
C TYR A 369 -3.04 -14.41 -6.89
N GLU A 370 -2.95 -15.61 -7.46
CA GLU A 370 -2.49 -15.82 -8.83
C GLU A 370 -3.28 -16.92 -9.51
N ARG A 371 -3.34 -16.86 -10.83
CA ARG A 371 -4.00 -17.83 -11.69
C ARG A 371 -3.33 -17.83 -13.07
N GLU A 372 -3.18 -19.01 -13.65
CA GLU A 372 -2.83 -19.20 -15.06
C GLU A 372 -4.07 -19.04 -15.94
N LEU A 373 -3.90 -18.41 -17.11
CA LEU A 373 -4.98 -18.05 -18.03
C LEU A 373 -5.21 -19.07 -19.12
#